data_AF-A0A7T8GZF6-F1
#
_entry.id   AF-A0A7T8GZF6-F1
#
_cell.length_a   1.000
_cell.length_b   1.000
_cell.length_c   1.000
_cell.angle_alpha   90.00
_cell.angle_beta   90.00
_cell.angle_gamma   90.00
#
_symmetry.space_group_name_H-M   'P 1'
#
loop_
_entity.id
_entity.type
_entity.pdbx_description
1 polymer ?
#
loop_
_entity_poly.entity_id
_entity_poly.type
_entity_poly.pdbx_seq_one_letter_code
_entity_poly.pdbx_strand_id
1 'polypeptide(L)'
;KKTFKSEDIGQINPPKFEKCEDMANLTYLNDGSVFHNLDARFKAKLIYTYSGLFCIVVNPYKRYPIYTPRVVKMYLGKRRNEVPPHLWAITETAYRNMLQNNKDQSMLITGESGAGKTENTKKLLQPFVADMKTKCCLSDDIYDYSYVSQGKVSVQSIDDNEELEFTDQAFDIIGFSEAEKWNCYKITSAVMSFGEFKFKQKGRDDQAEPDDLTYPNKVGELLGLNADELMKSFCKPKIKVGTEWVTKGQTCDQAVNGVGGIARSCFDRLFKWLIIKCNDTLIDTTMKNPTL
;
A
#
# COMPACT_ATOMS: atom_id res chain seq x y z
N LYS A 1 -26.94 32.69 -21.98
CA LYS A 1 -27.66 31.84 -21.01
C LYS A 1 -27.48 30.40 -21.43
N LYS A 2 -27.01 29.51 -20.55
CA LYS A 2 -27.03 28.06 -20.83
C LYS A 2 -28.46 27.56 -20.58
N THR A 3 -29.00 26.79 -21.53
CA THR A 3 -30.31 26.13 -21.40
C THR A 3 -30.04 24.67 -21.09
N PHE A 4 -30.69 24.14 -20.06
CA PHE A 4 -30.57 22.74 -19.64
C PHE A 4 -31.88 22.01 -19.91
N LYS A 5 -31.82 20.69 -20.12
CA LYS A 5 -33.02 19.89 -20.26
C LYS A 5 -33.66 19.67 -18.89
N SER A 6 -34.96 19.44 -18.85
CA SER A 6 -35.68 19.20 -17.58
C SER A 6 -35.14 17.98 -16.82
N GLU A 7 -34.62 16.97 -17.52
CA GLU A 7 -33.99 15.78 -16.94
C GLU A 7 -32.66 16.08 -16.22
N ASP A 8 -31.98 17.17 -16.60
CA ASP A 8 -30.72 17.60 -15.98
C ASP A 8 -30.96 18.48 -14.72
N ILE A 9 -32.22 18.79 -14.39
CA ILE A 9 -32.59 19.70 -13.31
C ILE A 9 -33.05 18.89 -12.09
N GLY A 10 -32.19 18.80 -11.07
CA GLY A 10 -32.50 18.19 -9.79
C GLY A 10 -33.29 19.12 -8.85
N GLN A 11 -34.15 18.53 -8.00
CA GLN A 11 -34.81 19.26 -6.91
C GLN A 11 -33.81 19.60 -5.80
N ILE A 12 -34.01 20.75 -5.16
CA ILE A 12 -33.14 21.26 -4.09
C ILE A 12 -33.80 21.00 -2.73
N ASN A 13 -33.03 20.48 -1.78
CA ASN A 13 -33.51 20.29 -0.42
C ASN A 13 -33.75 21.64 0.29
N PRO A 14 -34.81 21.76 1.11
CA PRO A 14 -35.06 22.97 1.88
C PRO A 14 -33.89 23.32 2.84
N PRO A 15 -33.68 24.62 3.18
CA PRO A 15 -32.56 25.06 4.03
C PRO A 15 -32.44 24.39 5.40
N LYS A 16 -33.53 23.80 5.92
CA LYS A 16 -33.50 23.04 7.18
C LYS A 16 -32.58 21.81 7.14
N PHE A 17 -32.20 21.35 5.95
CA PHE A 17 -31.30 20.22 5.73
C PHE A 17 -29.85 20.64 5.48
N GLU A 18 -29.52 21.92 5.66
CA GLU A 18 -28.15 22.42 5.53
C GLU A 18 -27.19 21.65 6.45
N LYS A 19 -26.10 21.12 5.88
CA LYS A 19 -25.08 20.34 6.59
C LYS A 19 -25.65 19.16 7.39
N CYS A 20 -26.70 18.51 6.90
CA CYS A 20 -27.32 17.35 7.51
C CYS A 20 -26.27 16.28 7.89
N GLU A 21 -26.38 15.75 9.11
CA GLU A 21 -25.47 14.75 9.64
C GLU A 21 -25.66 13.36 9.02
N ASP A 22 -26.90 13.02 8.64
CA ASP A 22 -27.25 11.79 7.93
C ASP A 22 -28.07 12.12 6.68
N MET A 23 -27.45 11.92 5.51
CA MET A 23 -28.05 12.26 4.23
C MET A 23 -29.23 11.37 3.87
N ALA A 24 -29.44 10.24 4.54
CA ALA A 24 -30.66 9.45 4.37
C ALA A 24 -31.93 10.19 4.83
N ASN A 25 -31.77 11.26 5.61
CA ASN A 25 -32.88 12.11 6.05
C ASN A 25 -33.23 13.24 5.08
N LEU A 26 -32.48 13.40 3.98
CA LEU A 26 -32.80 14.40 2.95
C LEU A 26 -34.14 14.06 2.29
N THR A 27 -34.91 15.08 1.93
CA THR A 27 -36.19 14.90 1.23
C THR A 27 -35.99 14.52 -0.23
N TYR A 28 -35.04 15.17 -0.90
CA TYR A 28 -34.66 14.86 -2.27
C TYR A 28 -33.30 14.17 -2.28
N LEU A 29 -33.27 12.90 -2.67
CA LEU A 29 -32.06 12.11 -2.81
C LEU A 29 -31.63 12.12 -4.29
N ASN A 30 -30.72 13.02 -4.61
CA ASN A 30 -30.10 13.14 -5.92
C ASN A 30 -28.63 13.52 -5.78
N ASP A 31 -27.84 13.31 -6.83
CA ASP A 31 -26.39 13.55 -6.83
C ASP A 31 -26.05 14.99 -6.43
N GLY A 32 -26.83 15.97 -6.90
CA GLY A 32 -26.66 17.37 -6.56
C GLY A 32 -26.83 17.65 -5.06
N SER A 33 -27.79 17.00 -4.41
CA SER A 33 -28.06 17.16 -2.98
C SER A 33 -26.99 16.51 -2.11
N VAL A 34 -26.54 15.30 -2.49
CA VAL A 34 -25.45 14.60 -1.81
C VAL A 34 -24.16 15.42 -1.91
N PHE A 35 -23.82 15.85 -3.12
CA PHE A 35 -22.64 16.68 -3.38
C PHE A 35 -22.68 17.99 -2.58
N HIS A 36 -23.81 18.69 -2.63
CA HIS A 36 -23.99 19.95 -1.92
C HIS A 36 -23.80 19.80 -0.41
N ASN A 37 -24.41 18.77 0.20
CA ASN A 37 -24.28 18.55 1.63
C ASN A 37 -22.84 18.22 2.05
N LEU A 38 -22.15 17.36 1.28
CA LEU A 38 -20.75 17.01 1.52
C LEU A 38 -19.84 18.25 1.37
N ASP A 39 -20.01 19.05 0.32
CA ASP A 39 -19.24 20.28 0.09
C ASP A 39 -19.47 21.31 1.20
N ALA A 40 -20.72 21.54 1.60
CA ALA A 40 -21.05 22.47 2.68
C ALA A 40 -20.45 22.05 4.03
N ARG A 41 -20.48 20.75 4.34
CA ARG A 41 -19.86 20.18 5.56
C ARG A 41 -18.34 20.26 5.49
N PHE A 42 -17.75 19.91 4.35
CA PHE A 42 -16.30 19.97 4.15
C PHE A 42 -15.75 21.39 4.30
N LYS A 43 -16.41 22.39 3.72
CA LYS A 43 -16.09 23.81 3.90
C LYS A 43 -16.18 24.26 5.35
N ALA A 44 -17.06 23.64 6.13
CA ALA A 44 -17.18 23.84 7.58
C ALA A 44 -16.20 22.99 8.41
N LYS A 45 -15.24 22.31 7.77
CA LYS A 45 -14.26 21.39 8.41
C LYS A 45 -14.90 20.16 9.06
N LEU A 46 -16.10 19.78 8.63
CA LEU A 46 -16.81 18.57 9.07
C LEU A 46 -16.61 17.46 8.02
N ILE A 47 -15.62 16.60 8.23
CA ILE A 47 -15.22 15.61 7.23
C ILE A 47 -16.05 14.32 7.23
N TYR A 48 -16.74 14.05 8.32
CA TYR A 48 -17.57 12.86 8.50
C TYR A 48 -19.04 13.19 8.25
N THR A 49 -19.73 12.36 7.46
CA THR A 49 -21.16 12.49 7.18
C THR A 49 -21.76 11.10 7.05
N TYR A 50 -22.90 10.82 7.69
CA TYR A 50 -23.61 9.57 7.49
C TYR A 50 -24.43 9.58 6.19
N SER A 51 -24.60 8.39 5.63
CA SER A 51 -25.52 8.11 4.54
C SER A 51 -26.18 6.77 4.84
N GLY A 52 -27.22 6.80 5.67
CA GLY A 52 -27.90 5.60 6.16
C GLY A 52 -26.96 4.74 7.00
N LEU A 53 -26.54 3.59 6.47
CA LEU A 53 -25.60 2.69 7.14
C LEU A 53 -24.12 3.09 6.95
N PHE A 54 -23.83 3.89 5.91
CA PHE A 54 -22.47 4.26 5.56
C PHE A 54 -22.01 5.50 6.31
N CYS A 55 -20.70 5.59 6.54
CA CYS A 55 -20.03 6.80 6.99
C CYS A 55 -19.10 7.28 5.89
N ILE A 56 -19.43 8.41 5.27
CA ILE A 56 -18.65 9.05 4.23
C ILE A 56 -17.61 9.96 4.90
N VAL A 57 -16.37 9.85 4.43
CA VAL A 57 -15.24 10.63 4.92
C VAL A 57 -14.60 11.37 3.75
N VAL A 58 -14.51 12.69 3.84
CA VAL A 58 -13.83 13.52 2.84
C VAL A 58 -12.43 13.87 3.37
N ASN A 59 -11.38 13.46 2.66
CA ASN A 59 -10.00 13.69 3.09
C ASN A 59 -9.70 15.20 3.23
N PRO A 60 -9.38 15.71 4.43
CA PRO A 60 -9.08 17.14 4.64
C PRO A 60 -7.70 17.57 4.13
N TYR A 61 -6.81 16.62 3.80
CA TYR A 61 -5.38 16.86 3.53
C TYR A 61 -4.68 17.71 4.62
N LYS A 62 -5.25 17.74 5.82
CA LYS A 62 -4.82 18.53 6.98
C LYS A 62 -5.18 17.79 8.26
N ARG A 63 -4.31 17.90 9.27
CA ARG A 63 -4.58 17.31 10.60
C ARG A 63 -5.61 18.14 11.36
N TYR A 64 -6.76 17.55 11.66
CA TYR A 64 -7.76 18.13 12.56
C TYR A 64 -7.65 17.50 13.96
N PRO A 65 -7.89 18.25 15.05
CA PRO A 65 -7.75 17.75 16.42
C PRO A 65 -8.93 16.85 16.87
N ILE A 66 -9.47 16.04 15.96
CA ILE A 66 -10.66 15.19 16.15
C ILE A 66 -10.32 13.76 16.60
N TYR A 67 -9.04 13.38 16.62
CA TYR A 67 -8.57 12.07 17.08
C TYR A 67 -7.88 12.11 18.46
N THR A 68 -8.05 13.20 19.21
CA THR A 68 -7.44 13.33 20.54
C THR A 68 -8.13 12.42 21.58
N PRO A 69 -7.44 12.04 22.67
CA PRO A 69 -8.05 11.24 23.74
C PRO A 69 -9.32 11.86 24.34
N ARG A 70 -9.40 13.20 24.35
CA ARG A 70 -10.59 13.93 24.78
C ARG A 70 -11.79 13.61 23.89
N VAL A 71 -11.60 13.61 22.57
CA VAL A 71 -12.68 13.30 21.62
C VAL A 71 -13.08 11.84 21.74
N VAL A 72 -12.13 10.91 21.85
CA VAL A 72 -12.43 9.48 22.06
C VAL A 72 -13.40 9.28 23.24
N LYS A 73 -13.13 9.93 24.38
CA LYS A 73 -14.00 9.86 25.57
C LYS A 73 -15.43 10.36 25.34
N MET A 74 -15.66 11.26 24.39
CA MET A 74 -17.01 11.74 24.07
C MET A 74 -17.87 10.67 23.39
N TYR A 75 -17.24 9.72 22.68
CA TYR A 75 -17.93 8.69 21.90
C TYR A 75 -18.12 7.37 22.65
N LEU A 76 -17.33 7.11 23.70
CA LEU A 76 -17.43 5.89 24.51
C LEU A 76 -18.84 5.71 25.10
N GLY A 77 -19.43 4.54 24.88
CA GLY A 77 -20.77 4.19 25.37
C GLY A 77 -21.92 4.92 24.70
N LYS A 78 -21.69 5.72 23.65
CA LYS A 78 -22.73 6.51 22.98
C LYS A 78 -23.31 5.82 21.75
N ARG A 79 -24.61 5.99 21.53
CA ARG A 79 -25.28 5.61 20.29
C ARG A 79 -24.99 6.63 19.20
N ARG A 80 -25.03 6.19 17.94
CA ARG A 80 -24.73 7.00 16.76
C ARG A 80 -25.53 8.31 16.67
N ASN A 81 -26.78 8.31 17.15
CA ASN A 81 -27.67 9.47 17.13
C ASN A 81 -27.49 10.42 18.33
N GLU A 82 -26.63 10.07 19.29
CA GLU A 82 -26.35 10.88 20.48
C GLU A 82 -25.09 11.74 20.32
N VAL A 83 -24.34 11.54 19.23
CA VAL A 83 -23.05 12.18 18.96
C VAL A 83 -22.94 12.55 17.47
N PRO A 84 -22.18 13.60 17.12
CA PRO A 84 -21.99 13.97 15.72
C PRO A 84 -21.31 12.87 14.90
N PRO A 85 -21.49 12.85 13.56
CA PRO A 85 -20.88 11.85 12.70
C PRO A 85 -19.37 11.74 12.90
N HIS A 86 -18.92 10.52 13.19
CA HIS A 86 -17.50 10.21 13.34
C HIS A 86 -17.24 8.70 13.22
N LEU A 87 -16.01 8.36 12.88
CA LEU A 87 -15.50 6.99 12.93
C LEU A 87 -15.70 6.31 14.31
N TRP A 88 -15.49 7.04 15.42
CA TRP A 88 -15.58 6.48 16.77
C TRP A 88 -16.99 5.99 17.11
N ALA A 89 -18.04 6.66 16.62
CA ALA A 89 -19.41 6.20 16.80
C ALA A 89 -19.70 4.88 16.05
N ILE A 90 -19.07 4.67 14.88
CA ILE A 90 -19.18 3.42 14.13
C ILE A 90 -18.45 2.30 14.87
N THR A 91 -17.21 2.55 15.31
CA THR A 91 -16.42 1.59 16.10
C THR A 91 -17.10 1.22 17.41
N GLU A 92 -17.65 2.19 18.14
CA GLU A 92 -18.40 1.95 19.38
C GLU A 92 -19.67 1.12 19.14
N THR A 93 -20.36 1.36 18.04
CA THR A 93 -21.55 0.57 17.66
C THR A 93 -21.18 -0.87 17.32
N ALA A 94 -20.10 -1.07 16.56
CA ALA A 94 -19.58 -2.41 16.27
C ALA A 94 -19.18 -3.14 17.56
N TYR A 95 -18.42 -2.50 18.45
CA TYR A 95 -18.01 -3.08 19.73
C TYR A 95 -19.20 -3.50 20.60
N ARG A 96 -20.20 -2.63 20.75
CA ARG A 96 -21.42 -2.97 21.51
C ARG A 96 -22.20 -4.12 20.87
N ASN A 97 -22.35 -4.12 19.54
CA ASN A 97 -23.01 -5.21 18.83
C ASN A 97 -22.26 -6.55 18.98
N MET A 98 -20.93 -6.51 19.00
CA MET A 98 -20.10 -7.70 19.24
C MET A 98 -20.40 -8.31 20.61
N LEU A 99 -20.41 -7.49 21.67
CA LEU A 99 -20.66 -7.95 23.05
C LEU A 99 -22.11 -8.38 23.28
N GLN A 100 -23.08 -7.69 22.68
CA GLN A 100 -24.50 -7.98 22.88
C GLN A 100 -24.96 -9.20 22.08
N ASN A 101 -24.46 -9.36 20.86
CA ASN A 101 -24.91 -10.40 19.95
C ASN A 101 -23.99 -11.62 19.91
N ASN A 102 -22.82 -11.57 20.56
CA ASN A 102 -21.77 -12.59 20.49
C ASN A 102 -21.46 -12.99 19.03
N LYS A 103 -21.32 -11.99 18.16
CA LYS A 103 -21.00 -12.17 16.74
C LYS A 103 -19.85 -11.26 16.34
N ASP A 104 -18.92 -11.81 15.57
CA ASP A 104 -17.84 -11.06 14.97
C ASP A 104 -18.37 -9.91 14.12
N GLN A 105 -17.61 -8.81 14.08
CA GLN A 105 -17.95 -7.61 13.32
C GLN A 105 -16.84 -7.33 12.31
N SER A 106 -17.22 -6.80 11.16
CA SER A 106 -16.28 -6.34 10.15
C SER A 106 -16.59 -4.88 9.79
N MET A 107 -15.54 -4.08 9.61
CA MET A 107 -15.64 -2.72 9.11
C MET A 107 -14.98 -2.66 7.74
N LEU A 108 -15.79 -2.43 6.70
CA LEU A 108 -15.30 -2.29 5.33
C LEU A 108 -14.98 -0.82 5.03
N ILE A 109 -13.71 -0.53 4.71
CA ILE A 109 -13.24 0.81 4.34
C ILE A 109 -12.91 0.80 2.84
N THR A 110 -13.62 1.62 2.06
CA THR A 110 -13.44 1.73 0.60
C THR A 110 -12.96 3.12 0.20
N GLY A 111 -12.36 3.23 -0.99
CA GLY A 111 -12.05 4.50 -1.64
C GLY A 111 -11.06 4.33 -2.79
N GLU A 112 -10.84 5.36 -3.59
CA GLU A 112 -9.83 5.35 -4.66
C GLU A 112 -8.43 5.70 -4.11
N SER A 113 -7.37 5.53 -4.91
CA SER A 113 -6.01 5.95 -4.52
C SER A 113 -6.00 7.44 -4.16
N GLY A 114 -5.32 7.82 -3.08
CA GLY A 114 -5.35 9.20 -2.54
C GLY A 114 -6.53 9.51 -1.59
N ALA A 115 -7.52 8.62 -1.44
CA ALA A 115 -8.59 8.78 -0.45
C ALA A 115 -8.13 8.57 1.02
N GLY A 116 -6.83 8.32 1.25
CA GLY A 116 -6.24 8.16 2.59
C GLY A 116 -6.07 6.70 3.05
N LYS A 117 -5.91 5.74 2.13
CA LYS A 117 -5.69 4.30 2.43
C LYS A 117 -4.21 3.85 2.46
N THR A 118 -3.29 4.74 2.08
CA THR A 118 -1.81 4.60 2.07
C THR A 118 -1.24 3.65 1.00
N GLU A 119 -0.17 4.10 0.34
CA GLU A 119 0.64 3.40 -0.68
C GLU A 119 2.12 3.70 -0.42
N ASN A 120 3.04 2.72 -0.41
CA ASN A 120 4.44 2.97 -0.10
C ASN A 120 5.42 1.88 -0.60
N THR A 121 6.27 2.22 -1.59
CA THR A 121 7.43 1.38 -2.03
C THR A 121 8.68 2.21 -2.39
N LYS A 122 8.61 3.55 -2.49
CA LYS A 122 9.66 4.40 -3.10
C LYS A 122 10.70 4.96 -2.11
N LYS A 123 10.67 4.51 -0.86
CA LYS A 123 11.33 5.17 0.28
C LYS A 123 12.84 4.93 0.41
N LEU A 124 13.39 3.90 -0.23
CA LEU A 124 14.74 3.43 0.06
C LEU A 124 15.88 4.29 -0.51
N LEU A 125 15.59 5.26 -1.37
CA LEU A 125 16.59 6.17 -1.94
C LEU A 125 16.84 7.41 -1.08
N GLN A 126 16.10 7.58 0.00
CA GLN A 126 16.15 8.78 0.83
C GLN A 126 17.31 8.74 1.85
N PRO A 127 17.95 9.89 2.13
CA PRO A 127 19.16 9.97 2.96
C PRO A 127 18.97 9.74 4.46
N PHE A 128 17.75 9.47 4.95
CA PHE A 128 17.47 9.42 6.38
C PHE A 128 18.24 8.33 7.14
N VAL A 129 18.27 7.09 6.63
CA VAL A 129 19.05 6.02 7.27
C VAL A 129 20.48 6.07 6.76
N ALA A 130 21.42 6.44 7.63
CA ALA A 130 22.84 6.44 7.33
C ALA A 130 23.28 5.07 6.77
N ASP A 131 24.16 5.09 5.77
CA ASP A 131 24.67 3.91 5.05
C ASP A 131 23.63 3.07 4.29
N MET A 132 22.34 3.46 4.25
CA MET A 132 21.30 2.72 3.53
C MET A 132 21.67 2.50 2.07
N LYS A 133 22.06 3.56 1.37
CA LYS A 133 22.44 3.47 -0.04
C LYS A 133 23.61 2.52 -0.26
N THR A 134 24.64 2.62 0.58
CA THR A 134 25.83 1.77 0.51
C THR A 134 25.48 0.30 0.80
N LYS A 135 24.79 0.01 1.91
CA LYS A 135 24.42 -1.35 2.31
C LYS A 135 23.40 -2.02 1.36
N CYS A 136 22.62 -1.20 0.65
CA CYS A 136 21.65 -1.66 -0.33
C CYS A 136 22.15 -1.53 -1.78
N CYS A 137 23.40 -1.16 -2.01
CA CYS A 137 23.99 -0.99 -3.36
C CYS A 137 23.15 -0.05 -4.27
N LEU A 138 22.49 0.96 -3.70
CA LEU A 138 21.63 1.89 -4.40
C LEU A 138 22.43 3.08 -4.99
N SER A 139 22.01 3.59 -6.14
CA SER A 139 22.50 4.86 -6.69
C SER A 139 21.74 6.05 -6.10
N ASP A 140 22.14 7.26 -6.51
CA ASP A 140 21.48 8.50 -6.09
C ASP A 140 20.27 8.87 -6.95
N ASP A 141 20.09 8.24 -8.11
CA ASP A 141 19.02 8.55 -9.05
C ASP A 141 17.97 7.44 -9.12
N ILE A 142 16.71 7.77 -8.81
CA ILE A 142 15.57 6.87 -8.96
C ILE A 142 15.38 6.41 -10.41
N TYR A 143 15.79 7.21 -11.39
CA TYR A 143 15.66 6.88 -12.80
C TYR A 143 16.62 5.79 -13.27
N ASP A 144 17.61 5.42 -12.45
CA ASP A 144 18.43 4.23 -12.65
C ASP A 144 17.64 2.92 -12.46
N TYR A 145 16.40 2.98 -11.95
CA TYR A 145 15.57 1.82 -11.62
C TYR A 145 14.20 1.86 -12.32
N SER A 146 14.14 1.29 -13.51
CA SER A 146 12.97 1.28 -14.41
C SER A 146 11.72 0.70 -13.77
N TYR A 147 11.82 -0.28 -12.88
CA TYR A 147 10.66 -0.90 -12.22
C TYR A 147 9.87 0.08 -11.35
N VAL A 148 10.48 1.18 -10.89
CA VAL A 148 9.85 2.13 -9.97
C VAL A 148 9.81 3.56 -10.50
N SER A 149 10.40 3.83 -11.67
CA SER A 149 10.53 5.16 -12.28
C SER A 149 9.70 5.39 -13.55
N GLN A 150 8.90 4.41 -13.99
CA GLN A 150 8.00 4.54 -15.15
C GLN A 150 6.87 5.57 -14.97
N GLY A 151 6.59 5.98 -13.73
CA GLY A 151 5.53 6.94 -13.39
C GLY A 151 6.06 8.17 -12.64
N LYS A 152 5.18 8.82 -11.86
CA LYS A 152 5.62 9.91 -10.98
C LYS A 152 6.56 9.40 -9.90
N VAL A 153 7.70 10.04 -9.71
CA VAL A 153 8.71 9.67 -8.72
C VAL A 153 8.58 10.41 -7.39
N SER A 154 7.83 11.51 -7.35
CA SER A 154 7.55 12.27 -6.13
C SER A 154 6.09 12.73 -6.06
N VAL A 155 5.60 12.93 -4.84
CA VAL A 155 4.25 13.43 -4.56
C VAL A 155 4.36 14.56 -3.54
N GLN A 156 3.89 15.77 -3.88
CA GLN A 156 4.06 16.98 -3.06
C GLN A 156 3.51 16.89 -1.63
N SER A 157 2.55 15.99 -1.39
CA SER A 157 1.93 15.81 -0.07
C SER A 157 2.62 14.75 0.80
N ILE A 158 3.70 14.13 0.32
CA ILE A 158 4.39 13.04 1.00
C ILE A 158 5.86 13.44 1.17
N ASP A 159 6.36 13.39 2.40
CA ASP A 159 7.78 13.49 2.68
C ASP A 159 8.35 12.07 2.80
N ASP A 160 9.03 11.62 1.75
CA ASP A 160 9.61 10.27 1.70
C ASP A 160 10.68 10.04 2.79
N ASN A 161 11.32 11.09 3.33
CA ASN A 161 12.28 10.96 4.43
C ASN A 161 11.57 10.65 5.74
N GLU A 162 10.56 11.44 6.09
CA GLU A 162 9.74 11.25 7.31
C GLU A 162 9.07 9.86 7.27
N GLU A 163 8.58 9.48 6.09
CA GLU A 163 7.96 8.19 5.87
C GLU A 163 8.93 7.00 5.99
N LEU A 164 10.20 7.16 5.60
CA LEU A 164 11.24 6.14 5.80
C LEU A 164 11.59 6.02 7.30
N GLU A 165 11.71 7.15 8.00
CA GLU A 165 11.93 7.19 9.44
C GLU A 165 10.87 6.41 10.21
N PHE A 166 9.59 6.67 9.94
CA PHE A 166 8.51 5.92 10.58
C PHE A 166 8.53 4.43 10.23
N THR A 167 8.97 4.08 9.01
CA THR A 167 9.08 2.67 8.60
C THR A 167 10.21 1.96 9.34
N ASP A 168 11.37 2.60 9.50
CA ASP A 168 12.52 2.07 10.25
C ASP A 168 12.18 1.89 11.73
N GLN A 169 11.56 2.90 12.36
CA GLN A 169 11.07 2.82 13.74
C GLN A 169 10.02 1.73 13.93
N ALA A 170 9.14 1.51 12.93
CA ALA A 170 8.14 0.46 13.00
C ALA A 170 8.76 -0.94 13.04
N PHE A 171 9.86 -1.19 12.31
CA PHE A 171 10.59 -2.46 12.41
C PHE A 171 11.09 -2.70 13.84
N ASP A 172 11.62 -1.67 14.49
CA ASP A 172 12.13 -1.78 15.87
C ASP A 172 10.99 -2.02 16.87
N ILE A 173 9.86 -1.31 16.72
CA ILE A 173 8.67 -1.46 17.60
C ILE A 173 8.05 -2.86 17.46
N ILE A 174 7.97 -3.40 16.23
CA ILE A 174 7.46 -4.74 15.99
C ILE A 174 8.47 -5.81 16.45
N GLY A 175 9.71 -5.44 16.77
CA GLY A 175 10.70 -6.36 17.32
C GLY A 175 11.46 -7.17 16.27
N PHE A 176 11.62 -6.63 15.06
CA PHE A 176 12.57 -7.19 14.10
C PHE A 176 14.00 -7.04 14.61
N SER A 177 14.82 -8.07 14.43
CA SER A 177 16.25 -7.91 14.64
C SER A 177 16.87 -6.98 13.58
N GLU A 178 18.00 -6.36 13.91
CA GLU A 178 18.76 -5.54 12.94
C GLU A 178 19.05 -6.32 11.64
N ALA A 179 19.43 -7.59 11.74
CA ALA A 179 19.70 -8.42 10.57
C ALA A 179 18.45 -8.63 9.71
N GLU A 180 17.30 -8.90 10.32
CA GLU A 180 16.02 -9.05 9.62
C GLU A 180 15.60 -7.76 8.92
N LYS A 181 15.68 -6.63 9.62
CA LYS A 181 15.38 -5.29 9.08
C LYS A 181 16.23 -4.98 7.85
N TRP A 182 17.56 -5.17 7.96
CA TRP A 182 18.47 -4.95 6.84
C TRP A 182 18.24 -5.93 5.69
N ASN A 183 17.88 -7.19 5.96
CA ASN A 183 17.54 -8.14 4.91
C ASN A 183 16.30 -7.71 4.12
N CYS A 184 15.29 -7.10 4.76
CA CYS A 184 14.14 -6.53 4.05
C CYS A 184 14.56 -5.41 3.09
N TYR A 185 15.42 -4.50 3.54
CA TYR A 185 15.93 -3.42 2.69
C TYR A 185 16.76 -3.94 1.52
N LYS A 186 17.66 -4.89 1.77
CA LYS A 186 18.48 -5.53 0.74
C LYS A 186 17.65 -6.25 -0.32
N ILE A 187 16.65 -7.04 0.09
CA ILE A 187 15.75 -7.73 -0.85
C ILE A 187 14.96 -6.72 -1.68
N THR A 188 14.47 -5.64 -1.07
CA THR A 188 13.70 -4.60 -1.79
C THR A 188 14.59 -3.87 -2.80
N SER A 189 15.83 -3.55 -2.45
CA SER A 189 16.81 -2.99 -3.39
C SER A 189 17.16 -3.96 -4.53
N ALA A 190 17.32 -5.26 -4.21
CA ALA A 190 17.56 -6.28 -5.22
C ALA A 190 16.40 -6.36 -6.22
N VAL A 191 15.15 -6.25 -5.76
CA VAL A 191 13.95 -6.19 -6.61
C VAL A 191 14.00 -5.02 -7.60
N MET A 192 14.44 -3.84 -7.17
CA MET A 192 14.66 -2.70 -8.07
C MET A 192 15.77 -3.00 -9.08
N SER A 193 16.89 -3.55 -8.62
CA SER A 193 18.06 -3.85 -9.45
C SER A 193 17.83 -4.96 -10.48
N PHE A 194 16.94 -5.91 -10.21
CA PHE A 194 16.54 -6.93 -11.20
C PHE A 194 15.95 -6.30 -12.48
N GLY A 195 15.29 -5.15 -12.37
CA GLY A 195 14.70 -4.46 -13.53
C GLY A 195 15.72 -4.02 -14.59
N GLU A 196 16.99 -3.91 -14.19
CA GLU A 196 18.07 -3.39 -15.03
C GLU A 196 18.97 -4.49 -15.62
N PHE A 197 18.55 -5.76 -15.53
CA PHE A 197 19.30 -6.86 -16.11
C PHE A 197 19.20 -6.82 -17.63
N LYS A 198 20.36 -6.76 -18.31
CA LYS A 198 20.44 -6.66 -19.77
C LYS A 198 20.94 -7.95 -20.39
N PHE A 199 20.29 -8.33 -21.48
CA PHE A 199 20.62 -9.49 -22.29
C PHE A 199 20.77 -9.06 -23.74
N LYS A 200 21.69 -9.71 -24.46
CA LYS A 200 21.92 -9.51 -25.89
C LYS A 200 21.75 -10.82 -26.65
N GLN A 201 21.42 -10.71 -27.93
CA GLN A 201 21.31 -11.86 -28.80
C GLN A 201 22.69 -12.35 -29.26
N LYS A 202 22.88 -13.68 -29.30
CA LYS A 202 24.12 -14.31 -29.76
C LYS A 202 24.11 -14.57 -31.27
N GLY A 203 24.83 -13.75 -32.01
CA GLY A 203 25.12 -14.03 -33.43
C GLY A 203 23.86 -14.13 -34.28
N ARG A 204 23.71 -15.20 -35.07
CA ARG A 204 22.53 -15.44 -35.92
C ARG A 204 21.43 -16.26 -35.25
N ASP A 205 21.68 -16.81 -34.06
CA ASP A 205 20.69 -17.59 -33.32
C ASP A 205 19.93 -16.67 -32.35
N ASP A 206 18.63 -16.90 -32.14
CA ASP A 206 17.76 -16.10 -31.24
C ASP A 206 18.05 -16.33 -29.74
N GLN A 207 19.23 -16.81 -29.37
CA GLN A 207 19.59 -17.13 -27.99
C GLN A 207 20.12 -15.91 -27.24
N ALA A 208 19.64 -15.71 -26.02
CA ALA A 208 20.12 -14.69 -25.08
C ALA A 208 21.49 -15.05 -24.49
N GLU A 209 22.32 -14.04 -24.33
CA GLU A 209 23.53 -14.03 -23.52
C GLU A 209 23.55 -12.80 -22.59
N PRO A 210 24.25 -12.88 -21.44
CA PRO A 210 24.41 -11.73 -20.55
C PRO A 210 25.11 -10.57 -21.27
N ASP A 211 24.60 -9.35 -21.10
CA ASP A 211 25.20 -8.16 -21.72
C ASP A 211 25.99 -7.30 -20.73
N ASP A 212 25.37 -6.92 -19.61
CA ASP A 212 25.92 -6.07 -18.56
C ASP A 212 25.75 -6.75 -17.20
N LEU A 213 26.84 -6.81 -16.42
CA LEU A 213 26.86 -7.41 -15.08
C LEU A 213 26.84 -6.40 -13.94
N THR A 214 26.73 -5.09 -14.21
CA THR A 214 26.70 -4.04 -13.19
C THR A 214 25.60 -4.28 -12.17
N TYR A 215 24.34 -4.41 -12.61
CA TYR A 215 23.21 -4.69 -11.72
C TYR A 215 23.15 -6.15 -11.24
N PRO A 216 23.47 -7.16 -12.07
CA PRO A 216 23.64 -8.53 -11.58
C PRO A 216 24.64 -8.68 -10.42
N ASN A 217 25.74 -7.94 -10.43
CA ASN A 217 26.71 -7.92 -9.32
C ASN A 217 26.11 -7.29 -8.06
N LYS A 218 25.36 -6.19 -8.19
CA LYS A 218 24.61 -5.61 -7.05
C LYS A 218 23.65 -6.63 -6.44
N VAL A 219 22.87 -7.32 -7.26
CA VAL A 219 21.95 -8.36 -6.79
C VAL A 219 22.71 -9.54 -6.15
N GLY A 220 23.84 -9.93 -6.74
CA GLY A 220 24.72 -10.96 -6.20
C GLY A 220 25.22 -10.64 -4.80
N GLU A 221 25.66 -9.39 -4.56
CA GLU A 221 26.08 -8.91 -3.25
C GLU A 221 24.94 -8.88 -2.24
N LEU A 222 23.76 -8.39 -2.64
CA LEU A 222 22.60 -8.25 -1.76
C LEU A 222 21.99 -9.58 -1.34
N LEU A 223 21.96 -10.56 -2.24
CA LEU A 223 21.30 -11.85 -2.05
C LEU A 223 22.26 -13.01 -1.79
N GLY A 224 23.58 -12.76 -1.81
CA GLY A 224 24.60 -13.80 -1.65
C GLY A 224 24.66 -14.79 -2.82
N LEU A 225 24.53 -14.28 -4.05
CA LEU A 225 24.51 -15.07 -5.29
C LEU A 225 25.73 -14.76 -6.17
N ASN A 226 26.17 -15.73 -6.98
CA ASN A 226 27.13 -15.46 -8.04
C ASN A 226 26.42 -14.85 -9.26
N ALA A 227 26.83 -13.65 -9.68
CA ALA A 227 26.18 -12.90 -10.76
C ALA A 227 26.25 -13.62 -12.12
N ASP A 228 27.38 -14.25 -12.45
CA ASP A 228 27.54 -15.02 -13.69
C ASP A 228 26.60 -16.23 -13.73
N GLU A 229 26.51 -16.98 -12.64
CA GLU A 229 25.60 -18.13 -12.53
C GLU A 229 24.14 -17.70 -12.58
N LEU A 230 23.80 -16.62 -11.89
CA LEU A 230 22.46 -16.03 -11.92
C LEU A 230 22.06 -15.65 -13.34
N MET A 231 22.90 -14.90 -14.06
CA MET A 231 22.62 -14.50 -15.45
C MET A 231 22.55 -15.70 -16.39
N LYS A 232 23.46 -16.67 -16.25
CA LYS A 232 23.41 -17.93 -17.03
C LYS A 232 22.12 -18.71 -16.78
N SER A 233 21.60 -18.70 -15.56
CA SER A 233 20.35 -19.40 -15.21
C SER A 233 19.13 -18.85 -15.96
N PHE A 234 19.11 -17.54 -16.26
CA PHE A 234 18.07 -16.92 -17.08
C PHE A 234 18.23 -17.20 -18.57
N CYS A 235 19.45 -17.22 -19.08
CA CYS A 235 19.72 -17.52 -20.50
C CYS A 235 19.55 -19.00 -20.86
N LYS A 236 19.91 -19.90 -19.92
CA LYS A 236 20.01 -21.34 -20.12
C LYS A 236 19.50 -22.12 -18.89
N PRO A 237 18.21 -21.97 -18.50
CA PRO A 237 17.65 -22.71 -17.39
C PRO A 237 17.68 -24.22 -17.64
N LYS A 238 17.89 -24.98 -16.56
CA LYS A 238 17.71 -26.44 -16.55
C LYS A 238 16.25 -26.76 -16.24
N ILE A 239 15.60 -27.50 -17.13
CA ILE A 239 14.21 -27.90 -17.01
C ILE A 239 14.15 -29.42 -16.83
N LYS A 240 13.35 -29.89 -15.88
CA LYS A 240 13.14 -31.31 -15.66
C LYS A 240 12.10 -31.84 -16.64
N VAL A 241 12.48 -32.82 -17.46
CA VAL A 241 11.61 -33.49 -18.42
C VAL A 241 11.61 -34.98 -18.09
N GLY A 242 10.52 -35.46 -17.47
CA GLY A 242 10.48 -36.81 -16.90
C GLY A 242 11.51 -36.97 -15.77
N THR A 243 12.49 -37.86 -15.97
CA THR A 243 13.57 -38.14 -15.02
C THR A 243 14.85 -37.35 -15.31
N GLU A 244 14.97 -36.69 -16.46
CA GLU A 244 16.19 -36.02 -16.91
C GLU A 244 16.11 -34.50 -16.79
N TRP A 245 17.28 -33.85 -16.69
CA TRP A 245 17.40 -32.40 -16.72
C TRP A 245 17.99 -31.96 -18.06
N VAL A 246 17.24 -31.12 -18.77
CA VAL A 246 17.63 -30.61 -20.08
C VAL A 246 17.89 -29.11 -19.97
N THR A 247 18.99 -28.65 -20.57
CA THR A 247 19.29 -27.21 -20.65
C THR A 247 18.54 -26.63 -21.84
N LYS A 248 17.70 -25.63 -21.59
CA LYS A 248 16.92 -24.95 -22.64
C LYS A 248 17.44 -23.52 -22.82
N GLY A 249 17.84 -23.17 -24.04
CA GLY A 249 18.15 -21.79 -24.39
C GLY A 249 16.89 -20.91 -24.41
N GLN A 250 17.01 -19.67 -23.94
CA GLN A 250 15.95 -18.67 -23.95
C GLN A 250 16.28 -17.54 -24.91
N THR A 251 15.27 -16.87 -25.45
CA THR A 251 15.41 -15.57 -26.14
C THR A 251 15.61 -14.45 -25.12
N CYS A 252 16.04 -13.25 -25.58
CA CYS A 252 16.20 -12.09 -24.69
C CYS A 252 14.89 -11.76 -23.96
N ASP A 253 13.76 -11.75 -24.69
CA ASP A 253 12.45 -11.49 -24.10
C ASP A 253 12.07 -12.53 -23.04
N GLN A 254 12.38 -13.80 -23.29
CA GLN A 254 12.13 -14.87 -22.31
C GLN A 254 12.99 -14.70 -21.05
N ALA A 255 14.26 -14.34 -21.20
CA ALA A 255 15.16 -14.07 -20.09
C ALA A 255 14.67 -12.86 -19.25
N VAL A 256 14.34 -11.74 -19.90
CA VAL A 256 13.80 -10.53 -19.25
C VAL A 256 12.49 -10.85 -18.51
N ASN A 257 11.58 -11.59 -19.14
CA ASN A 257 10.35 -12.04 -18.49
C ASN A 257 10.61 -12.95 -17.29
N GLY A 258 11.61 -13.82 -17.37
CA GLY A 258 12.08 -14.65 -16.28
C GLY A 258 12.57 -13.82 -15.09
N VAL A 259 13.39 -12.80 -15.35
CA VAL A 259 13.87 -11.85 -14.34
C VAL A 259 12.70 -11.14 -13.65
N GLY A 260 11.75 -10.61 -14.42
CA GLY A 260 10.55 -9.98 -13.86
C GLY A 260 9.69 -10.94 -13.02
N GLY A 261 9.64 -12.22 -13.42
CA GLY A 261 9.00 -13.28 -12.63
C GLY A 261 9.66 -13.48 -11.27
N ILE A 262 11.00 -13.56 -11.22
CA ILE A 262 11.76 -13.70 -9.98
C ILE A 262 11.63 -12.45 -9.11
N ALA A 263 11.73 -11.24 -9.67
CA ALA A 263 11.61 -10.00 -8.93
C ALA A 263 10.24 -9.89 -8.21
N ARG A 264 9.13 -10.16 -8.93
CA ARG A 264 7.79 -10.21 -8.33
C ARG A 264 7.67 -11.27 -7.24
N SER A 265 8.24 -12.44 -7.51
CA SER A 265 8.27 -13.60 -6.60
C SER A 265 9.03 -13.31 -5.29
N CYS A 266 10.13 -12.55 -5.36
CA CYS A 266 10.89 -12.09 -4.20
C CYS A 266 10.08 -11.09 -3.37
N PHE A 267 9.47 -10.08 -4.01
CA PHE A 267 8.68 -9.06 -3.31
C PHE A 267 7.43 -9.65 -2.64
N ASP A 268 6.69 -10.52 -3.34
CA ASP A 268 5.52 -11.22 -2.78
C ASP A 268 5.86 -12.05 -1.53
N ARG A 269 6.97 -12.79 -1.57
CA ARG A 269 7.43 -13.59 -0.42
C ARG A 269 7.90 -12.72 0.73
N LEU A 270 8.62 -11.65 0.45
CA LEU A 270 9.01 -10.68 1.48
C LEU A 270 7.77 -10.10 2.16
N PHE A 271 6.77 -9.67 1.40
CA PHE A 271 5.54 -9.10 1.93
C PHE A 271 4.76 -10.09 2.79
N LYS A 272 4.61 -11.34 2.33
CA LYS A 272 3.98 -12.41 3.13
C LYS A 272 4.75 -12.68 4.42
N TRP A 273 6.07 -12.67 4.37
CA TRP A 273 6.90 -12.86 5.55
C TRP A 273 6.78 -11.70 6.55
N LEU A 274 6.71 -10.45 6.07
CA LEU A 274 6.43 -9.29 6.92
C LEU A 274 5.09 -9.44 7.65
N ILE A 275 4.04 -9.90 6.96
CA ILE A 275 2.73 -10.15 7.59
C ILE A 275 2.85 -11.19 8.70
N ILE A 276 3.57 -12.30 8.46
CA ILE A 276 3.79 -13.35 9.46
C ILE A 276 4.47 -12.77 10.71
N LYS A 277 5.57 -12.02 10.53
CA LYS A 277 6.30 -11.39 11.65
C LYS A 277 5.44 -10.40 12.44
N CYS A 278 4.64 -9.58 11.75
CA CYS A 278 3.68 -8.71 12.40
C CYS A 278 2.67 -9.51 13.23
N ASN A 279 2.12 -10.59 12.67
CA ASN A 279 1.16 -11.44 13.38
C ASN A 279 1.80 -12.12 14.60
N ASP A 280 3.02 -12.64 14.50
CA ASP A 280 3.74 -13.27 15.61
C ASP A 280 3.93 -12.31 16.79
N THR A 281 4.07 -11.01 16.51
CA THR A 281 4.23 -9.96 17.53
C THR A 281 2.89 -9.56 18.16
N LEU A 282 1.80 -9.60 17.39
CA LEU A 282 0.47 -9.18 17.80
C LEU A 282 -0.32 -10.28 18.52
N ILE A 283 0.04 -11.55 18.31
CA ILE A 283 -0.59 -12.68 18.99
C ILE A 283 0.00 -12.81 20.39
N ASP A 284 -0.83 -12.53 21.40
CA ASP A 284 -0.51 -12.87 22.78
C ASP A 284 -0.45 -14.41 22.92
N THR A 285 0.76 -14.94 23.11
CA THR A 285 1.00 -16.37 23.30
C THR A 285 0.30 -16.97 24.54
N THR A 286 -0.18 -16.12 25.46
CA THR A 286 -0.97 -16.52 26.63
C THR A 286 -2.47 -16.55 26.38
N MET A 287 -2.95 -15.93 25.30
CA MET A 287 -4.31 -16.15 24.80
C MET A 287 -4.36 -17.56 24.21
N LYS A 288 -4.87 -18.51 25.02
CA LYS A 288 -5.13 -19.89 24.62
C LYS A 288 -5.67 -19.92 23.19
N ASN A 289 -5.06 -20.71 22.32
CA ASN A 289 -5.67 -21.15 21.06
C ASN A 289 -7.16 -21.41 21.34
N PRO A 290 -8.09 -20.62 20.81
CA PRO A 290 -9.46 -21.07 20.74
C PRO A 290 -9.39 -22.25 19.77
N THR A 291 -9.35 -23.45 20.33
CA THR A 291 -9.55 -24.70 19.61
C THR A 291 -10.66 -24.50 18.58
N LEU A 292 -10.27 -24.48 17.30
CA LEU A 292 -11.15 -24.83 16.18
C LEU A 292 -11.60 -26.28 16.34
#